data_AF-A0A1D8BEJ8-F1
#
_entry.id   AF-A0A1D8BEJ8-F1
#
_cell.length_a   1.000
_cell.length_b   1.000
_cell.length_c   1.000
_cell.angle_alpha   90.00
_cell.angle_beta   90.00
_cell.angle_gamma   90.00
#
_symmetry.space_group_name_H-M   'P 1'
#
loop_
_entity.id
_entity.type
_entity.pdbx_description
1 polymer ?
#
loop_
_entity_poly.entity_id
_entity_poly.type
_entity_poly.pdbx_seq_one_letter_code
_entity_poly.pdbx_strand_id
1 'polypeptide(L)'
;KWKGKSADELLGDLDFFRDIFAGQFDKFTRTCLVKTLTGTEFSGKVAENCINTWKSRDDYTEDKAQAIVHFKEAFMSETLTAGSSIHFTCSSAGHFTIAFSKDGSVPEIASAVIENLALGEEILESAIGEHGVSPAAKKSIAIRISKLLNE
;
A
#
# COMPACT_ATOMS: atom_id res chain seq x y z
N LYS A 1 -2.48 -17.85 -13.89
CA LYS A 1 -2.17 -18.52 -12.60
C LYS A 1 -3.43 -18.79 -11.79
N TRP A 2 -4.28 -17.77 -11.56
CA TRP A 2 -5.37 -17.84 -10.57
C TRP A 2 -6.78 -18.16 -11.11
N LYS A 3 -6.95 -18.32 -12.43
CA LYS A 3 -8.24 -18.70 -13.04
C LYS A 3 -8.66 -20.10 -12.56
N GLY A 4 -9.96 -20.27 -12.30
CA GLY A 4 -10.56 -21.51 -11.79
C GLY A 4 -10.48 -21.70 -10.27
N LYS A 5 -9.75 -20.83 -9.55
CA LYS A 5 -9.61 -20.91 -8.10
C LYS A 5 -10.80 -20.30 -7.37
N SER A 6 -11.25 -20.97 -6.31
CA SER A 6 -12.26 -20.47 -5.39
C SER A 6 -11.72 -19.34 -4.51
N ALA A 7 -12.62 -18.57 -3.90
CA ALA A 7 -12.25 -17.49 -2.99
C ALA A 7 -11.44 -17.99 -1.77
N ASP A 8 -11.77 -19.16 -1.23
CA ASP A 8 -11.09 -19.74 -0.07
C ASP A 8 -9.68 -20.24 -0.44
N GLU A 9 -9.51 -20.84 -1.63
CA GLU A 9 -8.19 -21.17 -2.16
C GLU A 9 -7.32 -19.91 -2.32
N LEU A 10 -7.86 -18.84 -2.92
CA LEU A 10 -7.11 -17.59 -3.11
C LEU A 10 -6.79 -16.90 -1.77
N LEU A 11 -7.70 -16.94 -0.79
CA LEU A 11 -7.48 -16.31 0.51
C LEU A 11 -6.36 -17.00 1.32
N GLY A 12 -6.24 -18.32 1.18
CA GLY A 12 -5.21 -19.13 1.84
C GLY A 12 -3.86 -19.14 1.13
N ASP A 13 -3.75 -18.57 -0.07
CA ASP A 13 -2.54 -18.62 -0.90
C ASP A 13 -1.75 -17.30 -0.80
N LEU A 14 -0.55 -17.35 -0.23
CA LEU A 14 0.32 -16.16 -0.11
C LEU A 14 0.90 -15.72 -1.45
N ASP A 15 1.13 -16.64 -2.39
CA ASP A 15 1.63 -16.30 -3.71
C ASP A 15 0.59 -15.54 -4.52
N PHE A 16 -0.70 -15.77 -4.27
CA PHE A 16 -1.76 -14.96 -4.86
C PHE A 16 -1.65 -13.48 -4.48
N PHE A 17 -1.45 -13.18 -3.19
CA PHE A 17 -1.28 -11.79 -2.76
C PHE A 17 0.06 -11.21 -3.21
N ARG A 18 1.13 -12.02 -3.25
CA ARG A 18 2.42 -11.60 -3.81
C ARG A 18 2.30 -11.18 -5.27
N ASP A 19 1.61 -11.96 -6.09
CA ASP A 19 1.33 -11.60 -7.49
C ASP A 19 0.51 -10.30 -7.61
N ILE A 20 -0.27 -9.94 -6.58
CA ILE A 20 -1.02 -8.67 -6.55
C ILE A 20 -0.10 -7.49 -6.26
N PHE A 21 0.67 -7.51 -5.16
CA PHE A 21 1.47 -6.34 -4.80
C PHE A 21 2.75 -6.21 -5.64
N ALA A 22 3.35 -7.30 -6.11
CA ALA A 22 4.53 -7.30 -6.98
C ALA A 22 4.22 -7.46 -8.48
N GLY A 23 2.93 -7.53 -8.87
CA GLY A 23 2.54 -7.72 -10.26
C GLY A 23 2.87 -6.53 -11.17
N GLN A 24 3.12 -6.77 -12.47
CA GLN A 24 3.44 -5.71 -13.44
C GLN A 24 2.19 -4.97 -13.94
N PHE A 25 1.50 -4.30 -13.02
CA PHE A 25 0.37 -3.42 -13.30
C PHE A 25 0.30 -2.34 -12.21
N ASP A 26 -0.35 -1.23 -12.54
CA ASP A 26 -0.54 -0.15 -11.58
C ASP A 26 -1.49 -0.60 -10.45
N LYS A 27 -1.15 -0.23 -9.22
CA LYS A 27 -2.02 -0.43 -8.05
C LYS A 27 -2.36 0.90 -7.44
N PHE A 28 -3.60 1.05 -7.01
CA PHE A 28 -4.09 2.23 -6.34
C PHE A 28 -4.75 1.84 -5.02
N THR A 29 -4.31 2.46 -3.93
CA THR A 29 -4.88 2.28 -2.59
C THR A 29 -5.37 3.61 -2.05
N ARG A 30 -6.61 3.62 -1.56
CA ARG A 30 -7.19 4.76 -0.84
C ARG A 30 -7.43 4.40 0.62
N THR A 31 -6.72 5.07 1.51
CA THR A 31 -6.84 4.92 2.96
C THR A 31 -7.67 6.08 3.50
N CYS A 32 -8.91 5.80 3.92
CA CYS A 32 -9.78 6.81 4.51
C CYS A 32 -9.63 6.85 6.03
N LEU A 33 -9.48 8.05 6.59
CA LEU A 33 -9.23 8.24 8.01
C LEU A 33 -10.55 8.20 8.79
N VAL A 34 -10.62 7.30 9.75
CA VAL A 34 -11.75 7.23 10.71
C VAL A 34 -11.50 8.12 11.92
N LYS A 35 -10.23 8.32 12.28
CA LYS A 35 -9.79 9.20 13.37
C LYS A 35 -8.76 10.17 12.84
N THR A 36 -8.74 11.37 13.43
CA THR A 36 -7.73 12.38 13.13
C THR A 36 -6.38 11.94 13.66
N LEU A 37 -5.35 12.04 12.81
CA LEU A 37 -3.95 11.79 13.14
C LEU A 37 -3.09 12.88 12.49
N THR A 38 -1.93 13.16 13.06
CA THR A 38 -0.89 13.92 12.35
C THR A 38 -0.27 13.05 11.26
N GLY A 39 0.24 13.68 10.20
CA GLY A 39 0.97 12.97 9.16
C GLY A 39 2.23 12.29 9.71
N THR A 40 2.89 12.87 10.71
CA THR A 40 4.05 12.27 11.39
C THR A 40 3.68 10.99 12.16
N GLU A 41 2.55 10.96 12.87
CA GLU A 41 2.09 9.74 13.56
C GLU A 41 1.81 8.61 12.57
N PHE A 42 1.09 8.92 11.48
CA PHE A 42 0.77 7.93 10.45
C PHE A 42 2.03 7.43 9.73
N SER A 43 2.81 8.36 9.16
CA SER A 43 4.02 8.01 8.39
C SER A 43 5.08 7.35 9.24
N GLY A 44 5.21 7.74 10.51
CA GLY A 44 6.13 7.11 11.46
C GLY A 44 5.84 5.63 11.66
N LYS A 45 4.57 5.27 11.87
CA LYS A 45 4.18 3.86 12.07
C LYS A 45 4.33 3.03 10.80
N VAL A 46 3.94 3.58 9.65
CA VAL A 46 4.10 2.89 8.35
C VAL A 46 5.59 2.67 8.05
N ALA A 47 6.42 3.69 8.22
CA ALA A 47 7.87 3.58 8.00
C ALA A 47 8.54 2.57 8.94
N GLU A 48 8.15 2.55 10.23
CA GLU A 48 8.65 1.57 11.19
C GLU A 48 8.38 0.14 10.72
N ASN A 49 7.14 -0.13 10.27
CA ASN A 49 6.77 -1.45 9.76
C ASN A 49 7.61 -1.84 8.53
N CYS A 50 7.73 -0.96 7.53
CA CYS A 50 8.54 -1.23 6.33
C CYS A 50 10.01 -1.50 6.66
N ILE A 51 10.62 -0.67 7.52
CA ILE A 51 12.01 -0.84 7.95
C ILE A 51 12.20 -2.19 8.65
N ASN A 52 11.30 -2.54 9.57
CA ASN A 52 11.38 -3.79 10.31
C ASN A 52 11.26 -5.00 9.37
N THR A 53 10.33 -4.98 8.42
CA THR A 53 10.19 -6.05 7.44
C THR A 53 11.43 -6.18 6.58
N TRP A 54 11.95 -5.09 6.00
CA TRP A 54 13.16 -5.14 5.17
C TRP A 54 14.38 -5.61 5.96
N LYS A 55 14.58 -5.15 7.19
CA LYS A 55 15.67 -5.64 8.04
C LYS A 55 15.54 -7.12 8.37
N SER A 56 14.33 -7.64 8.58
CA SER A 56 14.12 -9.07 8.81
C SER A 56 14.48 -9.94 7.61
N ARG A 57 14.49 -9.35 6.40
CA ARG A 57 14.83 -9.98 5.12
C ARG A 57 16.28 -9.70 4.69
N ASP A 58 17.06 -8.99 5.50
CA ASP A 58 18.40 -8.46 5.15
C ASP A 58 18.39 -7.63 3.85
N ASP A 59 17.30 -6.90 3.64
CA ASP A 59 16.98 -6.19 2.39
C ASP A 59 16.69 -4.70 2.67
N TYR A 60 17.33 -4.11 3.69
CA TYR A 60 17.23 -2.68 3.99
C TYR A 60 18.46 -1.94 3.47
N THR A 61 18.36 -1.46 2.24
CA THR A 61 19.41 -0.78 1.47
C THR A 61 19.34 0.75 1.64
N GLU A 62 20.38 1.45 1.16
CA GLU A 62 20.45 2.92 1.24
C GLU A 62 19.35 3.61 0.43
N ASP A 63 18.99 3.09 -0.75
CA ASP A 63 17.89 3.63 -1.57
C ASP A 63 16.53 3.51 -0.86
N LYS A 64 16.29 2.42 -0.12
CA LYS A 64 15.11 2.24 0.73
C LYS A 64 15.13 3.19 1.93
N ALA A 65 16.29 3.42 2.53
CA ALA A 65 16.44 4.40 3.60
C ALA A 65 16.09 5.81 3.11
N GLN A 66 16.59 6.22 1.95
CA GLN A 66 16.26 7.50 1.33
C GLN A 66 14.77 7.61 0.96
N ALA A 67 14.17 6.54 0.45
CA ALA A 67 12.73 6.49 0.15
C ALA A 67 11.88 6.70 1.42
N ILE A 68 12.29 6.14 2.56
CA ILE A 68 11.61 6.36 3.85
C ILE A 68 11.72 7.82 4.31
N VAL A 69 12.86 8.48 4.08
CA VAL A 69 13.02 9.91 4.40
C VAL A 69 12.03 10.74 3.58
N HIS A 70 12.02 10.58 2.26
CA HIS A 70 11.09 11.30 1.38
C HIS A 70 9.62 11.00 1.72
N PHE A 71 9.31 9.75 2.09
CA PHE A 71 7.98 9.38 2.56
C PHE A 71 7.59 10.15 3.81
N LYS A 72 8.45 10.26 4.82
CA LYS A 72 8.14 11.03 6.04
C LYS A 72 8.01 12.52 5.75
N GLU A 73 8.87 13.07 4.89
CA GLU A 73 8.81 14.48 4.47
C GLU A 73 7.47 14.82 3.80
N ALA A 74 6.97 13.93 2.92
CA ALA A 74 5.67 14.11 2.26
C ALA A 74 4.48 14.21 3.23
N PHE A 75 4.62 13.69 4.46
CA PHE A 75 3.58 13.72 5.49
C PHE A 75 3.85 14.76 6.59
N MET A 76 5.02 15.42 6.61
CA MET A 76 5.47 16.22 7.75
C MET A 76 4.54 17.40 8.06
N SER A 77 3.96 18.04 7.04
CA SER A 77 3.02 19.15 7.18
C SER A 77 1.56 18.73 7.23
N GLU A 78 1.26 17.45 7.10
CA GLU A 78 -0.12 16.98 6.92
C GLU A 78 -0.86 16.79 8.24
N THR A 79 -2.13 17.20 8.25
CA THR A 79 -3.10 16.84 9.29
C THR A 79 -4.19 15.98 8.66
N LEU A 80 -4.20 14.70 9.02
CA LEU A 80 -5.05 13.69 8.43
C LEU A 80 -6.36 13.61 9.23
N THR A 81 -7.30 14.50 8.92
CA THR A 81 -8.58 14.62 9.62
C THR A 81 -9.52 13.44 9.36
N ALA A 82 -10.39 13.10 10.31
CA ALA A 82 -11.45 12.12 10.04
C ALA A 82 -12.26 12.50 8.78
N GLY A 83 -12.51 11.53 7.90
CA GLY A 83 -13.14 11.72 6.59
C GLY A 83 -12.18 12.06 5.45
N SER A 84 -10.94 12.48 5.75
CA SER A 84 -9.90 12.67 4.73
C SER A 84 -9.39 11.32 4.20
N SER A 85 -8.58 11.37 3.15
CA SER A 85 -7.97 10.17 2.60
C SER A 85 -6.55 10.38 2.10
N ILE A 86 -5.76 9.32 2.19
CA ILE A 86 -4.42 9.19 1.62
C ILE A 86 -4.53 8.25 0.42
N HIS A 87 -3.90 8.65 -0.68
CA HIS A 87 -3.94 7.96 -1.96
C HIS A 87 -2.52 7.53 -2.31
N PHE A 88 -2.36 6.24 -2.54
CA PHE A 88 -1.10 5.60 -2.88
C PHE A 88 -1.22 4.97 -4.26
N THR A 89 -0.34 5.36 -5.18
CA THR A 89 -0.24 4.76 -6.50
C THR A 89 1.11 4.11 -6.67
N CYS A 90 1.12 2.79 -6.88
CA CYS A 90 2.31 2.02 -7.22
C CYS A 90 2.29 1.80 -8.73
N SER A 91 3.09 2.56 -9.47
CA SER A 91 3.14 2.46 -10.93
C SER A 91 4.09 1.35 -11.36
N SER A 92 3.68 0.55 -12.35
CA SER A 92 4.56 -0.44 -12.99
C SER A 92 5.76 0.18 -13.71
N ALA A 93 5.76 1.51 -13.89
CA ALA A 93 6.92 2.26 -14.39
C ALA A 93 8.01 2.50 -13.34
N GLY A 94 7.84 2.04 -12.09
CA GLY A 94 8.86 2.12 -11.03
C GLY A 94 8.66 3.22 -9.99
N HIS A 95 7.55 3.96 -10.07
CA HIS A 95 7.28 5.14 -9.24
C HIS A 95 6.23 4.85 -8.17
N PHE A 96 6.40 5.46 -6.99
CA PHE A 96 5.42 5.45 -5.92
C PHE A 96 4.91 6.88 -5.67
N THR A 97 3.61 7.10 -5.87
CA THR A 97 2.98 8.42 -5.76
C THR A 97 2.08 8.52 -4.54
N ILE A 98 2.11 9.67 -3.87
CA ILE A 98 1.29 9.98 -2.70
C ILE A 98 0.45 11.20 -3.03
N ALA A 99 -0.84 11.15 -2.71
CA ALA A 99 -1.72 12.32 -2.74
C ALA A 99 -2.65 12.34 -1.52
N PHE A 100 -3.03 13.54 -1.10
CA PHE A 100 -3.94 13.76 0.02
C PHE A 100 -5.24 14.41 -0.44
N SER A 101 -6.36 13.95 0.12
CA SER A 101 -7.67 14.54 -0.12
C SER A 101 -8.37 14.84 1.21
N LYS A 102 -8.93 16.04 1.32
CA LYS A 102 -9.68 16.48 2.52
C LYS A 102 -11.11 15.94 2.57
N ASP A 103 -11.69 15.60 1.42
CA ASP A 103 -13.11 15.25 1.27
C ASP A 103 -13.34 13.81 0.77
N GLY A 104 -12.28 13.05 0.51
CA GLY A 104 -12.37 11.67 0.03
C GLY A 104 -12.37 11.51 -1.49
N SER A 105 -12.42 12.63 -2.24
CA SER A 105 -12.22 12.64 -3.70
C SER A 105 -10.81 12.17 -4.07
N VAL A 106 -10.62 11.74 -5.32
CA VAL A 106 -9.29 11.41 -5.84
C VAL A 106 -8.61 12.70 -6.31
N PRO A 107 -7.49 13.12 -5.72
CA PRO A 107 -6.77 14.32 -6.15
C PRO A 107 -6.24 14.16 -7.58
N GLU A 108 -6.34 15.21 -8.39
CA GLU A 108 -5.76 15.24 -9.74
C GLU A 108 -4.24 15.44 -9.71
N ILE A 109 -3.72 16.02 -8.63
CA ILE A 109 -2.31 16.39 -8.49
C ILE A 109 -1.69 15.58 -7.35
N ALA A 110 -0.55 14.96 -7.64
CA ALA A 110 0.28 14.28 -6.66
C ALA A 110 0.87 15.27 -5.65
N SER A 111 0.90 14.88 -4.37
CA SER A 111 1.60 15.62 -3.32
C SER A 111 3.08 15.28 -3.28
N ALA A 112 3.44 14.03 -3.59
CA ALA A 112 4.83 13.59 -3.71
C ALA A 112 4.96 12.41 -4.68
N VAL A 113 6.14 12.31 -5.30
CA VAL A 113 6.57 11.15 -6.11
C VAL A 113 7.89 10.65 -5.55
N ILE A 114 7.96 9.35 -5.26
CA ILE A 114 9.13 8.68 -4.72
C ILE A 114 9.59 7.65 -5.75
N GLU A 115 10.84 7.79 -6.19
CA GLU A 115 11.52 6.90 -7.15
C GLU A 115 11.95 5.58 -6.49
N ASN A 116 11.00 4.90 -5.85
CA ASN A 116 11.20 3.61 -5.19
C ASN A 116 9.87 2.86 -5.12
N LEU A 117 9.59 2.04 -6.13
CA LEU A 117 8.39 1.20 -6.16
C LEU A 117 8.33 0.23 -4.96
N ALA A 118 9.49 -0.28 -4.51
CA ALA A 118 9.57 -1.25 -3.42
C ALA A 118 8.92 -0.71 -2.12
N LEU A 119 9.04 0.58 -1.83
CA LEU A 119 8.32 1.21 -0.71
C LEU A 119 6.80 1.09 -0.86
N GLY A 120 6.26 1.40 -2.03
CA GLY A 120 4.83 1.31 -2.29
C GLY A 120 4.31 -0.14 -2.21
N GLU A 121 5.10 -1.09 -2.72
CA GLU A 121 4.80 -2.52 -2.63
C GLU A 121 4.83 -3.03 -1.18
N GLU A 122 5.81 -2.60 -0.38
CA GLU A 122 5.92 -2.94 1.03
C GLU A 122 4.77 -2.34 1.85
N ILE A 123 4.33 -1.12 1.53
CA ILE A 123 3.14 -0.52 2.16
C ILE A 123 1.89 -1.33 1.82
N LEU A 124 1.71 -1.76 0.57
CA LEU A 124 0.59 -2.61 0.16
C LEU A 124 0.67 -4.00 0.82
N GLU A 125 1.87 -4.59 0.87
CA GLU A 125 2.11 -5.85 1.58
C GLU A 125 1.75 -5.73 3.07
N SER A 126 2.08 -4.61 3.73
CA SER A 126 1.68 -4.36 5.12
C SER A 126 0.16 -4.33 5.34
N ALA A 127 -0.62 -4.13 4.27
CA ALA A 127 -2.08 -4.15 4.32
C ALA A 127 -2.67 -5.53 4.00
N ILE A 128 -2.20 -6.20 2.95
CA ILE A 128 -2.83 -7.43 2.40
C ILE A 128 -1.92 -8.66 2.33
N GLY A 129 -0.67 -8.55 2.78
CA GLY A 129 0.31 -9.63 2.82
C GLY A 129 0.00 -10.69 3.89
N GLU A 130 1.00 -11.49 4.25
CA GLU A 130 0.84 -12.56 5.25
C GLU A 130 0.42 -12.01 6.61
N HIS A 131 1.11 -10.97 7.08
CA HIS A 131 0.83 -10.28 8.34
C HIS A 131 0.08 -8.95 8.13
N GLY A 132 -0.69 -8.86 7.03
CA GLY A 132 -1.39 -7.64 6.63
C GLY A 132 -2.42 -7.17 7.66
N VAL A 133 -2.45 -5.86 7.92
CA VAL A 133 -3.36 -5.26 8.92
C VAL A 133 -4.83 -5.18 8.47
N SER A 134 -5.14 -5.53 7.22
CA SER A 134 -6.47 -5.42 6.63
C SER A 134 -7.05 -6.77 6.18
N PRO A 135 -7.36 -7.69 7.11
CA PRO A 135 -7.89 -9.03 6.78
C PRO A 135 -9.21 -8.97 6.00
N ALA A 136 -10.06 -7.98 6.26
CA ALA A 136 -11.29 -7.76 5.51
C ALA A 136 -11.04 -7.37 4.05
N ALA A 137 -10.01 -6.55 3.78
CA ALA A 137 -9.61 -6.19 2.42
C ALA A 137 -9.04 -7.43 1.69
N LYS A 138 -8.17 -8.19 2.36
CA LYS A 138 -7.61 -9.46 1.86
C LYS A 138 -8.71 -10.44 1.42
N LYS A 139 -9.72 -10.63 2.28
CA LYS A 139 -10.91 -11.45 1.97
C LYS A 139 -11.74 -10.89 0.81
N SER A 140 -11.96 -9.57 0.77
CA SER A 140 -12.70 -8.92 -0.31
C SER A 140 -12.03 -9.13 -1.67
N ILE A 141 -10.70 -8.99 -1.73
CA ILE A 141 -9.88 -9.23 -2.93
C ILE A 141 -10.07 -10.67 -3.41
N ALA A 142 -9.85 -11.67 -2.54
CA ALA A 142 -9.98 -13.08 -2.90
C ALA A 142 -11.37 -13.42 -3.48
N ILE A 143 -12.44 -12.92 -2.84
CA ILE A 143 -13.82 -13.13 -3.31
C ILE A 143 -14.06 -12.49 -4.68
N ARG A 144 -13.68 -11.23 -4.85
CA ARG A 144 -14.00 -10.46 -6.06
C ARG A 144 -13.13 -10.89 -7.25
N ILE A 145 -11.86 -11.18 -7.03
CA ILE A 145 -10.95 -11.65 -8.07
C ILE A 145 -11.28 -13.08 -8.51
N SER A 146 -11.65 -13.98 -7.58
CA SER A 146 -12.13 -15.33 -7.95
C SER A 146 -13.32 -15.25 -8.90
N LYS A 147 -14.27 -14.35 -8.64
CA LYS A 147 -15.42 -14.13 -9.56
C LYS A 147 -14.95 -13.59 -10.91
N LEU A 148 -14.18 -12.49 -10.91
CA LEU A 148 -13.71 -11.82 -12.12
C LEU A 148 -12.91 -12.74 -13.05
N LEU A 149 -12.05 -13.59 -12.51
CA LEU A 149 -11.21 -14.48 -13.34
C LEU A 149 -11.97 -15.69 -13.90
N ASN A 150 -13.16 -15.96 -13.38
CA ASN A 150 -14.04 -17.05 -13.78
C ASN A 150 -15.23 -16.60 -14.65
N GLU A 151 -15.31 -15.30 -14.94
CA GLU A 151 -16.06 -14.78 -16.09
C GLU A 151 -15.39 -15.21 -17.41
#